data_AF-A0A821VTF1-F1
#
_entry.id   AF-A0A821VTF1-F1
#
_cell.length_a   1.000
_cell.length_b   1.000
_cell.length_c   1.000
_cell.angle_alpha   90.00
_cell.angle_beta   90.00
_cell.angle_gamma   90.00
#
_symmetry.space_group_name_H-M   'P 1'
#
loop_
_entity.id
_entity.type
_entity.pdbx_description
1 polymer ?
#
loop_
_entity_poly.entity_id
_entity_poly.type
_entity_poly.pdbx_seq_one_letter_code
_entity_poly.pdbx_strand_id
1 'polypeptide(L)' 'MFTLQCQSVKDIRKHSYYPAENEVLLMAATQFKVMGCLDQGNLHIVQLEETRPPFPLLQPVPTVVPQSINPISS' A
#
# COMPACT_ATOMS: atom_id res chain seq x y z
N MET A 1 13.50 14.48 5.07
CA MET A 1 13.41 13.00 5.22
C MET A 1 12.08 12.67 5.87
N PHE A 2 11.52 11.51 5.55
CA PHE A 2 10.28 11.02 6.17
C PHE A 2 10.56 9.69 6.86
N THR A 3 9.97 9.51 8.04
CA THR A 3 9.90 8.20 8.70
C THR A 3 8.44 7.80 8.79
N LEU A 4 8.09 6.65 8.22
CA LEU A 4 6.69 6.24 8.08
C LEU A 4 6.42 5.02 8.95
N GLN A 5 5.34 5.07 9.73
CA GLN A 5 4.74 3.90 10.37
C GLN A 5 3.49 3.52 9.58
N CYS A 6 3.58 2.45 8.79
CA CYS A 6 2.54 2.03 7.84
C CYS A 6 2.04 0.62 8.12
N GLN A 7 0.81 0.33 7.72
CA GLN A 7 0.14 -0.97 7.84
C GLN A 7 -0.27 -1.55 6.48
N SER A 8 -0.48 -0.72 5.45
CA SER A 8 -1.05 -1.16 4.17
C SER A 8 -0.05 -1.26 3.00
N VAL A 9 1.25 -1.14 3.27
CA VAL A 9 2.32 -1.14 2.24
C VAL A 9 2.32 -2.41 1.41
N LYS A 10 2.69 -2.28 0.13
CA LYS A 10 2.90 -3.41 -0.78
C LYS A 10 4.37 -3.58 -1.06
N ASP A 11 4.90 -4.76 -0.75
CA ASP A 11 6.22 -5.16 -1.21
C ASP A 11 6.20 -5.36 -2.72
N ILE A 12 6.99 -4.56 -3.44
CA ILE A 12 7.06 -4.61 -4.90
C ILE A 12 8.41 -5.12 -5.41
N ARG A 13 9.28 -5.66 -4.54
CA ARG A 13 10.64 -6.11 -4.92
C ARG A 13 10.64 -7.11 -6.08
N LYS A 14 9.65 -8.00 -6.11
CA LYS A 14 9.49 -9.02 -7.17
C LYS A 14 9.02 -8.45 -8.52
N HIS A 15 8.63 -7.18 -8.54
CA HIS A 15 8.08 -6.48 -9.70
C HIS A 15 8.90 -5.23 -10.06
N SER A 16 9.92 -4.89 -9.26
CA SER A 16 10.80 -3.75 -9.49
C SER A 16 11.95 -4.12 -10.43
N TYR A 17 12.42 -3.14 -11.19
CA TYR A 17 13.63 -3.28 -12.00
C TYR A 17 14.90 -3.43 -11.13
N TYR A 18 14.85 -2.94 -9.88
CA TYR A 18 15.96 -3.00 -8.93
C TYR A 18 15.58 -3.87 -7.71
N PRO A 19 15.58 -5.21 -7.83
CA PRO A 19 15.07 -6.11 -6.79
C PRO A 19 15.91 -6.14 -5.50
N ALA A 20 17.12 -5.58 -5.53
CA ALA A 20 17.98 -5.46 -4.35
C ALA A 20 17.55 -4.33 -3.41
N GLU A 21 16.71 -3.41 -3.88
CA GLU A 21 16.13 -2.37 -3.03
C GLU A 21 15.00 -2.94 -2.19
N ASN A 22 14.82 -2.42 -0.97
CA ASN A 22 13.67 -2.77 -0.14
C ASN A 22 12.47 -1.87 -0.46
N GLU A 23 12.16 -1.76 -1.75
CA GLU A 23 11.14 -0.86 -2.27
C GLU A 23 9.73 -1.36 -1.86
N VAL A 24 8.95 -0.45 -1.30
CA VAL A 24 7.56 -0.67 -0.95
C VAL A 24 6.69 0.42 -1.57
N LEU A 25 5.49 0.06 -1.97
CA LEU A 25 4.53 0.97 -2.59
C LEU A 25 3.38 1.27 -1.62
N LEU A 26 3.06 2.55 -1.50
CA LEU A 26 1.85 3.05 -0.86
C LEU A 26 0.76 3.25 -1.91
N MET A 27 -0.49 2.99 -1.54
CA MET A 27 -1.61 3.31 -2.41
C MET A 27 -1.74 4.83 -2.56
N ALA A 28 -2.21 5.27 -3.73
CA ALA A 28 -2.59 6.66 -3.91
C ALA A 28 -3.65 7.05 -2.87
N ALA A 29 -3.55 8.29 -2.38
CA ALA A 29 -4.41 8.82 -1.32
C ALA A 29 -4.31 8.11 0.05
N THR A 30 -3.25 7.34 0.34
CA THR A 30 -2.92 6.97 1.72
C THR A 30 -2.78 8.23 2.58
N GLN A 31 -3.46 8.23 3.73
CA GLN A 31 -3.51 9.36 4.65
C GLN A 31 -2.56 9.13 5.82
N PHE A 32 -1.98 10.23 6.32
CA PHE A 32 -1.02 10.19 7.42
C PHE A 32 -1.35 11.27 8.44
N LYS A 33 -1.09 10.95 9.71
CA LYS A 33 -1.03 11.91 10.80
C LYS A 33 0.43 12.29 11.02
N VAL A 34 0.71 13.59 11.13
CA VAL A 34 2.01 14.08 11.57
C VAL A 34 2.17 13.80 13.05
N MET A 35 3.16 12.98 13.39
CA MET A 35 3.46 12.58 14.76
C MET A 35 4.49 13.51 15.40
N GLY A 36 5.41 14.04 14.59
CA GLY A 36 6.41 14.98 15.05
C GLY A 36 7.31 15.43 13.92
N CYS A 37 8.04 16.51 14.16
CA CYS A 37 9.08 17.00 13.28
C CYS A 37 10.38 17.14 14.08
N LEU A 38 11.50 16.78 13.47
CA LEU A 38 12.83 16.97 14.02
C LEU A 38 13.66 17.78 13.03
N ASP A 39 14.11 18.94 13.47
CA ASP A 39 15.03 19.82 12.75
C ASP A 39 16.46 19.62 13.27
N GLN A 40 17.38 19.28 12.37
CA GLN A 40 18.80 19.10 12.70
C GLN A 40 19.68 19.70 11.60
N GLY A 41 20.07 20.96 11.79
CA GLY A 41 20.86 21.71 10.80
C GLY A 41 20.06 21.91 9.50
N ASN A 42 20.56 21.36 8.39
CA ASN A 42 19.88 21.39 7.09
C ASN A 42 18.95 20.18 6.86
N LEU A 43 18.75 19.32 7.87
CA LEU A 43 17.91 18.15 7.79
C LEU A 43 16.58 18.39 8.52
N HIS A 44 15.47 18.30 7.79
CA HIS A 44 14.12 18.26 8.34
C HIS A 44 13.60 16.82 8.26
N ILE A 45 13.24 16.22 9.39
CA ILE A 45 12.67 14.87 9.47
C ILE A 45 11.22 14.97 9.92
N VAL A 46 10.30 14.45 9.12
CA VAL A 46 8.87 14.39 9.48
C VAL A 46 8.49 12.94 9.78
N GLN A 47 7.94 12.72 10.98
CA GLN A 47 7.44 11.43 11.41
C GLN A 47 5.95 11.33 11.10
N LEU A 48 5.55 10.30 10.36
CA LEU A 48 4.20 10.09 9.88
C LEU A 48 3.68 8.72 10.30
N GLU A 49 2.45 8.67 10.80
CA GLU A 49 1.73 7.43 11.07
C GLU A 49 0.55 7.30 10.10
N GLU A 50 0.45 6.16 9.41
CA GLU A 50 -0.65 5.88 8.49
C GLU A 50 -1.98 5.85 9.25
N THR A 51 -2.96 6.60 8.75
CA THR A 51 -4.32 6.60 9.28
C THR A 51 -5.23 5.72 8.43
N ARG A 52 -6.25 5.16 9.07
CA ARG A 52 -7.30 4.45 8.34
C ARG A 52 -8.10 5.47 7.51
N PRO A 53 -8.24 5.28 6.19
CA PRO A 53 -9.00 6.21 5.36
C PRO A 53 -10.49 6.13 5.72
N PRO A 54 -11.23 7.25 5.56
CA PRO A 54 -12.67 7.29 5.88
C PRO A 54 -13.52 6.42 4.94
N PHE A 55 -12.97 6.04 3.78
CA PHE A 55 -13.58 5.13 2.82
C PHE A 55 -12.51 4.20 2.22
N PRO A 56 -12.86 3.00 1.73
CA PRO A 56 -11.92 2.12 1.05
C PRO A 56 -11.32 2.78 -0.19
N LEU A 57 -10.01 2.70 -0.36
CA LEU A 57 -9.30 3.28 -1.52
C LEU A 57 -9.46 2.44 -2.80
N LEU A 58 -9.82 1.17 -2.66
CA LEU A 58 -9.99 0.24 -3.76
C LEU A 58 -11.38 -0.37 -3.72
N GLN A 59 -11.97 -0.53 -4.90
CA GLN A 59 -13.17 -1.34 -5.07
C GLN A 59 -12.79 -2.82 -5.01
N PRO A 60 -13.58 -3.67 -4.34
CA PRO A 60 -13.37 -5.11 -4.39
C PRO A 60 -13.45 -5.62 -5.84
N VAL A 61 -12.53 -6.52 -6.22
CA VAL A 61 -12.60 -7.19 -7.52
C VAL A 61 -13.78 -8.18 -7.47
N PRO A 62 -14.73 -8.14 -8.44
CA PRO A 62 -15.81 -9.10 -8.49
C PRO A 62 -15.27 -10.53 -8.62
N THR A 63 -15.66 -11.42 -7.72
CA THR A 63 -15.34 -12.84 -7.84
C THR A 63 -16.18 -13.43 -8.96
N VAL A 64 -15.56 -13.70 -10.11
CA VAL A 64 -16.21 -14.50 -11.16
C VAL A 64 -16.32 -15.91 -10.63
N VAL A 65 -17.53 -16.35 -10.26
CA VAL A 65 -17.78 -17.75 -9.92
C VAL A 65 -17.67 -18.55 -11.21
N PRO A 66 -16.75 -19.53 -11.33
CA PRO A 66 -16.70 -20.37 -12.53
C PRO A 66 -18.04 -21.08 -12.67
N GLN A 67 -18.72 -20.89 -13.80
CA GLN A 67 -19.94 -21.65 -14.09
C GLN A 67 -19.56 -23.12 -14.19
N SER A 68 -20.16 -23.97 -13.33
CA SER A 68 -20.02 -25.41 -13.43
C SER A 68 -20.53 -25.86 -14.79
N ILE A 69 -19.64 -26.42 -15.61
CA ILE A 69 -19.98 -27.02 -16.90
C ILE A 69 -20.86 -28.22 -16.58
N ASN A 70 -22.15 -28.15 -16.86
CA ASN A 70 -23.04 -29.30 -16.75
C ASN A 70 -22.58 -30.36 -17.77
N PRO A 71 -22.33 -31.61 -17.36
CA PRO A 71 -22.00 -32.67 -18.31
C PRO A 71 -23.21 -32.91 -19.22
N ILE A 72 -22.96 -32.86 -20.53
CA ILE A 72 -23.94 -33.22 -21.56
C ILE A 72 -24.20 -34.72 -21.40
N SER A 73 -25.42 -35.09 -20.99
CA SER A 73 -25.88 -36.48 -20.96
C SER A 73 -26.05 -36.99 -22.40
N SER A 74 -25.21 -37.94 -22.78
CA SER A 74 -25.31 -38.77 -24.00
C SER A 74 -26.32 -39.90 -23.85
#